data_AF-A0A2E1RR46-F1
#
_entry.id   AF-A0A2E1RR46-F1
#
_cell.length_a   1.000
_cell.length_b   1.000
_cell.length_c   1.000
_cell.angle_alpha   90.00
_cell.angle_beta   90.00
_cell.angle_gamma   90.00
#
_symmetry.space_group_name_H-M   'P 1'
#
loop_
_entity.id
_entity.type
_entity.pdbx_description
1 polymer ?
#
loop_
_entity_poly.entity_id
_entity_poly.type
_entity_poly.pdbx_seq_one_letter_code
_entity_poly.pdbx_strand_id
1 'polypeptide(L)'
;MIKEELFLISLGILRNRKTRRKFILLFTLLTIIFPIIGTFLIDEYLEENLILFFIYWTFSIVLVLLMILFALYDMLACRVEIIKEERRELEKIVNKIKDDLPDKKDSKNIESK
;
A
#
# COMPACT_ATOMS: atom_id res chain seq x y z
N MET A 1 -23.08 -10.81 7.18
CA MET A 1 -23.20 -10.99 5.72
C MET A 1 -22.56 -9.87 4.90
N ILE A 2 -23.17 -8.68 4.70
CA ILE A 2 -22.59 -7.65 3.80
C ILE A 2 -21.23 -7.10 4.30
N LYS A 3 -21.04 -7.02 5.62
CA LYS A 3 -19.80 -6.49 6.23
C LYS A 3 -18.59 -7.43 6.06
N GLU A 4 -18.80 -8.75 6.05
CA GLU A 4 -17.71 -9.73 5.89
C GLU A 4 -17.21 -9.77 4.45
N GLU A 5 -18.12 -9.68 3.47
CA GLU A 5 -17.82 -9.54 2.04
C GLU A 5 -17.03 -8.25 1.76
N LEU A 6 -17.46 -7.13 2.35
CA LEU A 6 -16.73 -5.85 2.29
C LEU A 6 -15.31 -5.96 2.88
N PHE A 7 -15.15 -6.72 3.96
CA PHE A 7 -13.85 -6.91 4.61
C PHE A 7 -12.93 -7.82 3.79
N LEU A 8 -13.46 -8.87 3.15
CA LEU A 8 -12.72 -9.75 2.25
C LEU A 8 -12.33 -9.04 0.95
N ILE A 9 -13.20 -8.18 0.42
CA ILE A 9 -12.91 -7.30 -0.71
C ILE A 9 -11.85 -6.26 -0.31
N SER A 10 -11.93 -5.66 0.89
CA SER A 10 -10.92 -4.70 1.35
C SER A 10 -9.54 -5.37 1.56
N LEU A 11 -9.49 -6.58 2.12
CA LEU A 11 -8.26 -7.38 2.21
C LEU A 11 -7.73 -7.79 0.83
N GLY A 12 -8.62 -8.15 -0.09
CA GLY A 12 -8.28 -8.49 -1.48
C GLY A 12 -7.72 -7.30 -2.26
N ILE A 13 -8.25 -6.10 -2.01
CA ILE A 13 -7.75 -4.82 -2.53
C ILE A 13 -6.37 -4.50 -1.95
N LEU A 14 -6.17 -4.74 -0.64
CA LEU A 14 -4.91 -4.46 0.05
C LEU A 14 -3.76 -5.38 -0.42
N ARG A 15 -4.09 -6.61 -0.84
CA ARG A 15 -3.11 -7.60 -1.30
C ARG A 15 -2.60 -7.33 -2.73
N ASN A 16 -3.31 -6.57 -3.55
CA ASN A 16 -2.95 -6.31 -4.94
C ASN A 16 -2.38 -4.90 -5.14
N ARG A 17 -1.10 -4.80 -5.48
CA ARG A 17 -0.35 -3.55 -5.70
C ARG A 17 -1.06 -2.59 -6.68
N LYS A 18 -1.63 -3.12 -7.77
CA LYS A 18 -2.36 -2.33 -8.78
C LYS A 18 -3.66 -1.75 -8.23
N THR A 19 -4.37 -2.51 -7.39
CA THR A 19 -5.66 -2.11 -6.83
C THR A 19 -5.46 -1.11 -5.69
N ARG A 20 -4.43 -1.31 -4.84
CA ARG A 20 -4.00 -0.35 -3.81
C ARG A 20 -3.69 1.02 -4.39
N ARG A 21 -2.90 1.09 -5.47
CA ARG A 21 -2.57 2.35 -6.16
C ARG A 21 -3.78 3.03 -6.79
N LYS A 22 -4.71 2.28 -7.39
CA LYS A 22 -5.96 2.83 -7.92
C LYS A 22 -6.84 3.41 -6.82
N PHE A 23 -6.92 2.74 -5.68
CA PHE A 23 -7.65 3.23 -4.51
C PHE A 23 -7.05 4.54 -4.00
N ILE A 24 -5.74 4.60 -3.83
CA ILE A 24 -5.03 5.81 -3.37
C ILE A 24 -5.21 6.95 -4.37
N LEU A 25 -5.07 6.70 -5.67
CA LEU A 25 -5.31 7.72 -6.71
C LEU A 25 -6.75 8.24 -6.68
N LEU A 26 -7.74 7.36 -6.58
CA LEU A 26 -9.15 7.75 -6.49
C LEU A 26 -9.40 8.57 -5.22
N PHE A 27 -8.87 8.12 -4.08
CA PHE A 27 -8.99 8.83 -2.80
C PHE A 27 -8.33 10.20 -2.86
N THR A 28 -7.15 10.31 -3.49
CA THR A 28 -6.41 11.55 -3.68
C THR A 28 -7.19 12.53 -4.56
N LEU A 29 -7.79 12.04 -5.65
CA LEU A 29 -8.67 12.86 -6.49
C LEU A 29 -9.86 13.38 -5.68
N LEU A 30 -10.45 12.52 -4.86
CA LEU A 30 -11.56 12.87 -3.99
C LEU A 30 -11.16 13.96 -2.99
N THR A 31 -10.00 13.84 -2.32
CA THR A 31 -9.51 14.84 -1.35
C THR A 31 -9.19 16.18 -1.97
N ILE A 32 -8.89 16.24 -3.27
CA ILE A 32 -8.66 17.50 -3.98
C ILE A 32 -10.00 18.10 -4.43
N ILE A 33 -10.89 17.29 -4.98
CA ILE A 33 -12.16 17.75 -5.52
C ILE A 33 -13.12 18.22 -4.42
N PHE A 34 -13.15 17.54 -3.26
CA PHE A 34 -14.03 17.90 -2.16
C PHE A 34 -13.86 19.37 -1.71
N PRO A 35 -12.67 19.82 -1.27
CA PRO A 35 -12.49 21.21 -0.84
C PRO A 35 -12.76 22.21 -1.98
N ILE A 36 -12.45 21.86 -3.24
CA ILE A 36 -12.76 22.74 -4.39
C ILE A 36 -14.28 22.95 -4.52
N ILE A 37 -15.07 21.88 -4.40
CA ILE A 37 -16.53 21.97 -4.44
C ILE A 37 -17.05 22.77 -3.24
N GLY A 38 -16.48 22.56 -2.05
CA GLY A 38 -16.83 23.32 -0.84
C GLY A 38 -16.67 24.82 -1.03
N THR A 39 -15.54 25.25 -1.60
CA THR A 39 -15.23 26.67 -1.79
C THR A 39 -15.94 27.31 -2.97
N PHE A 40 -16.23 26.58 -4.06
CA PHE A 40 -16.80 27.18 -5.28
C PHE A 40 -18.31 26.95 -5.47
N LEU A 41 -18.83 25.81 -5.03
CA LEU A 41 -20.20 25.37 -5.37
C LEU A 41 -21.17 25.53 -4.20
N ILE A 42 -20.68 25.43 -2.97
CA ILE A 42 -21.53 25.33 -1.77
C ILE A 42 -21.26 26.50 -0.81
N ASP A 43 -20.42 27.47 -1.21
CA ASP A 43 -19.99 28.58 -0.33
C ASP A 43 -21.17 29.37 0.24
N GLU A 44 -22.13 29.78 -0.61
CA GLU A 44 -23.36 30.46 -0.18
C GLU A 44 -24.22 29.61 0.80
N TYR A 45 -24.32 28.31 0.56
CA TYR A 45 -25.08 27.39 1.43
C TYR A 45 -24.36 27.09 2.75
N LEU A 46 -23.04 27.16 2.75
CA LEU A 46 -22.20 26.97 3.92
C LEU A 46 -22.18 28.24 4.80
N GLU A 47 -22.24 29.43 4.21
CA GLU A 47 -22.33 30.70 4.93
C GLU A 47 -23.65 30.85 5.72
N GLU A 48 -24.77 30.36 5.18
CA GLU A 48 -26.06 30.39 5.88
C GLU A 48 -26.05 29.57 7.19
N ASN A 49 -25.19 28.56 7.29
CA ASN A 49 -25.17 27.63 8.42
C ASN A 49 -23.75 27.36 8.93
N LEU A 50 -23.29 28.19 9.87
CA LEU A 50 -21.97 28.08 10.54
C LEU A 50 -21.63 26.68 11.07
N ILE A 51 -22.63 25.90 11.52
CA ILE A 51 -22.41 24.53 12.01
C ILE A 51 -22.07 23.58 10.86
N LEU A 52 -22.81 23.68 9.74
CA LEU A 52 -22.55 22.90 8.54
C LEU A 52 -21.19 23.26 7.94
N PHE A 53 -20.81 24.54 7.97
CA PHE A 53 -19.47 25.01 7.63
C PHE A 53 -18.40 24.27 8.44
N PHE A 54 -18.48 24.31 9.77
CA PHE A 54 -17.48 23.67 10.62
C PHE A 54 -17.40 22.15 10.40
N ILE A 55 -18.52 21.46 10.28
CA ILE A 55 -18.56 20.02 10.04
C ILE A 55 -17.92 19.68 8.69
N TYR A 56 -18.26 20.43 7.64
CA TYR A 56 -17.75 20.21 6.30
C TYR A 56 -16.23 20.40 6.23
N TRP A 57 -15.72 21.50 6.76
CA TRP A 57 -14.29 21.79 6.76
C TRP A 57 -13.50 20.83 7.64
N THR A 58 -14.04 20.48 8.83
CA THR A 58 -13.42 19.47 9.69
C THR A 58 -13.35 18.12 8.99
N PHE A 59 -14.43 17.72 8.31
CA PHE A 59 -14.46 16.48 7.53
C PHE A 59 -13.44 16.49 6.37
N SER A 60 -13.31 17.62 5.66
CA SER A 60 -12.27 17.80 4.64
C SER A 60 -10.86 17.66 5.22
N ILE A 61 -10.57 18.27 6.37
CA ILE A 61 -9.27 18.14 7.04
C ILE A 61 -8.99 16.67 7.41
N VAL A 62 -9.97 15.98 7.97
CA VAL A 62 -9.83 14.56 8.34
C VAL A 62 -9.58 13.69 7.10
N LEU A 63 -10.26 13.97 5.99
CA LEU A 63 -10.04 13.29 4.71
C LEU A 63 -8.60 13.48 4.20
N VAL A 64 -8.07 14.71 4.26
CA VAL A 64 -6.67 15.01 3.91
C VAL A 64 -5.71 14.24 4.82
N LEU A 65 -5.98 14.22 6.13
CA LEU A 65 -5.16 13.50 7.10
C LEU A 65 -5.13 11.99 6.83
N LEU A 66 -6.29 11.40 6.51
CA LEU A 66 -6.41 10.01 6.10
C LEU A 66 -5.64 9.74 4.80
N MET A 67 -5.70 10.64 3.83
CA MET A 67 -4.96 10.50 2.58
C MET A 67 -3.44 10.47 2.82
N ILE A 68 -2.92 11.34 3.70
CA ILE A 68 -1.51 11.34 4.11
C ILE A 68 -1.15 10.00 4.76
N LEU A 69 -1.99 9.49 5.66
CA LEU A 69 -1.76 8.21 6.33
C LEU A 69 -1.73 7.04 5.32
N PHE A 70 -2.64 7.04 4.35
CA PHE A 70 -2.63 6.06 3.25
C PHE A 70 -1.38 6.17 2.37
N ALA A 71 -0.91 7.39 2.09
CA ALA A 71 0.31 7.61 1.32
C ALA A 71 1.54 7.08 2.06
N LEU A 72 1.64 7.31 3.38
CA LEU A 72 2.69 6.76 4.22
C LEU A 72 2.66 5.23 4.23
N TYR A 73 1.47 4.63 4.37
CA TYR A 73 1.30 3.19 4.31
C TYR A 73 1.73 2.61 2.95
N ASP A 74 1.39 3.26 1.84
CA ASP A 74 1.81 2.80 0.50
C ASP A 74 3.33 2.88 0.34
N MET A 75 3.97 3.93 0.85
CA MET A 75 5.42 4.04 0.86
C MET A 75 6.06 2.88 1.64
N LEU A 76 5.57 2.59 2.85
CA LEU A 76 6.03 1.48 3.68
C LEU A 76 5.82 0.12 2.98
N ALA A 77 4.63 -0.12 2.44
CA ALA A 77 4.30 -1.35 1.72
C ALA A 77 5.20 -1.55 0.49
N CYS A 78 5.49 -0.48 -0.25
CA CYS A 78 6.38 -0.52 -1.39
C CYS A 78 7.82 -0.89 -0.98
N ARG A 79 8.31 -0.40 0.17
CA ARG A 79 9.63 -0.77 0.71
C ARG A 79 9.69 -2.25 1.10
N VAL A 80 8.65 -2.78 1.74
CA VAL A 80 8.57 -4.19 2.12
C VAL A 80 8.55 -5.10 0.88
N GLU A 81 7.84 -4.69 -0.18
CA GLU A 81 7.82 -5.41 -1.46
C GLU A 81 9.22 -5.49 -2.09
N ILE A 82 9.96 -4.37 -2.14
CA ILE A 82 11.32 -4.32 -2.70
C ILE A 82 12.26 -5.26 -1.94
N ILE A 83 12.26 -5.20 -0.61
CA ILE A 83 13.11 -6.08 0.22
C ILE A 83 12.77 -7.56 -0.01
N LYS A 84 11.49 -7.87 -0.24
CA LYS A 84 11.03 -9.24 -0.49
C LYS A 84 11.40 -9.74 -1.89
N GLU A 85 11.47 -8.86 -2.88
CA GLU A 85 11.98 -9.17 -4.22
C GLU A 85 13.49 -9.43 -4.18
N GLU A 86 14.26 -8.55 -3.55
CA GLU A 86 15.72 -8.70 -3.38
C GLU A 86 16.08 -10.02 -2.68
N ARG A 87 15.37 -10.41 -1.62
CA ARG A 87 15.59 -11.71 -0.95
C ARG A 87 15.33 -12.91 -1.87
N ARG A 88 14.30 -12.87 -2.72
CA ARG A 88 14.01 -13.98 -3.63
C ARG A 88 15.05 -14.11 -4.73
N GLU A 89 15.61 -12.99 -5.20
CA GLU A 89 16.70 -13.01 -6.16
C GLU A 89 17.97 -13.58 -5.54
N LEU A 90 18.30 -13.17 -4.31
CA LEU A 90 19.41 -13.73 -3.55
C LEU A 90 19.24 -15.24 -3.32
N GLU A 91 18.06 -15.71 -2.91
CA GLU A 91 17.78 -17.15 -2.74
C GLU A 91 17.98 -17.94 -4.04
N LYS A 92 17.55 -17.40 -5.19
CA LYS A 92 17.79 -18.04 -6.49
C LYS A 92 19.27 -18.13 -6.82
N ILE A 93 20.03 -17.07 -6.57
CA ILE A 93 21.48 -17.04 -6.80
C ILE A 93 22.19 -18.03 -5.88
N VAL A 94 21.84 -18.04 -4.58
CA VAL A 94 22.41 -18.97 -3.59
C VAL A 94 22.11 -20.41 -3.94
N ASN A 95 20.87 -20.74 -4.35
CA ASN A 95 20.53 -22.10 -4.78
C ASN A 95 21.30 -22.50 -6.03
N LYS A 96 21.42 -21.60 -7.02
CA LYS A 96 22.20 -21.88 -8.24
C LYS A 96 23.68 -22.14 -7.93
N ILE A 97 24.28 -21.37 -7.04
CA ILE A 97 25.68 -21.58 -6.59
C ILE A 97 25.80 -22.91 -5.86
N LYS A 98 24.83 -23.26 -5.02
CA LYS A 98 24.80 -24.54 -4.29
C LYS A 98 24.69 -25.73 -5.24
N ASP A 99 23.93 -25.60 -6.32
CA ASP A 99 23.77 -26.63 -7.35
C ASP A 99 25.03 -26.75 -8.24
N ASP A 100 25.75 -25.65 -8.46
CA ASP A 100 27.03 -25.61 -9.20
C ASP A 100 28.25 -26.05 -8.35
N LEU A 101 28.11 -26.18 -7.03
CA LEU A 101 29.18 -26.68 -6.15
C LEU A 101 29.21 -28.21 -6.21
N PRO A 102 30.34 -28.83 -6.65
CA PRO A 102 30.46 -30.27 -6.66
C PRO A 102 30.39 -30.77 -5.21
N ASP A 103 29.54 -31.78 -5.00
CA ASP A 103 29.36 -32.47 -3.73
C ASP A 103 30.74 -32.80 -3.15
N LYS A 104 31.08 -32.22 -2.00
CA LYS A 104 32.32 -32.45 -1.27
C LYS A 104 32.29 -33.84 -0.62
N LYS A 105 31.93 -34.86 -1.38
CA LYS A 105 31.91 -36.27 -0.98
C LYS A 105 33.13 -37.05 -1.45
N ASP A 106 33.86 -36.57 -2.46
CA ASP A 106 35.01 -37.33 -2.99
C ASP A 106 36.34 -37.09 -2.24
N SER A 107 36.43 -36.09 -1.35
CA SER A 107 37.71 -35.81 -0.65
C SER A 107 37.97 -36.69 0.58
N LYS A 108 37.03 -37.55 1.01
CA LYS A 108 37.24 -38.46 2.17
C LYS A 108 37.72 -39.87 1.78
N ASN A 109 37.84 -40.18 0.50
CA ASN A 109 38.24 -41.53 0.04
C ASN A 109 39.73 -41.64 -0.35
N ILE A 110 40.51 -40.57 -0.15
CA ILE A 110 41.94 -40.52 -0.56
C ILE A 110 42.89 -40.82 0.62
N GLU A 111 42.43 -40.76 1.87
CA GLU A 111 43.30 -41.03 3.04
C GLU A 111 43.37 -42.50 3.50
N SER A 112 42.69 -43.44 2.82
CA SER A 112 42.72 -44.86 3.21
C SER A 112 43.21 -45.81 2.10
N LYS A 113 44.31 -45.48 1.42
CA LYS A 113 45.00 -46.44 0.57
C LYS A 113 46.50 -46.41 0.77
#